data_AF-A0A9D7IIV0-F1
#
_entry.id   AF-A0A9D7IIV0-F1
#
_cell.length_a   1.000
_cell.length_b   1.000
_cell.length_c   1.000
_cell.angle_alpha   90.00
_cell.angle_beta   90.00
_cell.angle_gamma   90.00
#
_symmetry.space_group_name_H-M   'P 1'
#
loop_
_entity.id
_entity.type
_entity.pdbx_description
1 polymer ?
#
loop_
_entity_poly.entity_id
_entity_poly.type
_entity_poly.pdbx_seq_one_letter_code
_entity_poly.pdbx_strand_id
1 'polypeptide(L)'
;MKAIKDKVAAKETEVHCKSSIEQLKKELHKTEARIKKIITEDEVLQKNYNLLLTIPGIGAYTALDLVCYTNNFEYYQEAKQLACYTGTAPFEHSSGTSVRGKTRVSKMANQSLKTNLTLGLGL
;
A
#
# COMPACT_ATOMS: atom_id res chain seq x y z
N MET A 1 -47.63 15.77 -14.17
CA MET A 1 -46.34 16.30 -14.70
C MET A 1 -45.14 16.13 -13.74
N LYS A 2 -45.33 16.08 -12.41
CA LYS A 2 -44.23 15.97 -11.43
C LYS A 2 -43.37 14.69 -11.58
N ALA A 3 -44.01 13.52 -11.69
CA ALA A 3 -43.34 12.23 -11.81
C ALA A 3 -42.48 12.02 -13.07
N ILE A 4 -42.71 12.78 -14.15
CA ILE A 4 -41.91 12.72 -15.37
C ILE A 4 -40.61 13.53 -15.20
N LYS A 5 -40.69 14.70 -14.55
CA LYS A 5 -39.50 15.51 -14.23
C LYS A 5 -38.54 14.79 -13.29
N ASP A 6 -39.07 14.07 -12.30
CA ASP A 6 -38.24 13.31 -11.35
C ASP A 6 -37.50 12.14 -12.03
N LYS A 7 -38.14 11.46 -12.99
CA LYS A 7 -37.50 10.39 -13.79
C LYS A 7 -36.44 10.90 -14.77
N VAL A 8 -36.63 12.09 -15.34
CA VAL A 8 -35.66 12.70 -16.25
C VAL A 8 -34.44 13.20 -15.47
N ALA A 9 -34.65 13.87 -14.34
CA ALA A 9 -33.57 14.32 -13.46
C ALA A 9 -32.73 13.15 -12.92
N ALA A 10 -33.36 12.03 -12.54
CA ALA A 10 -32.64 10.83 -12.09
C ALA A 10 -31.78 10.19 -13.20
N LYS A 11 -32.16 10.34 -14.47
CA LYS A 11 -31.42 9.79 -15.60
C LYS A 11 -30.23 10.67 -15.98
N GLU A 12 -30.38 11.99 -15.85
CA GLU A 12 -29.29 12.95 -16.04
C GLU A 12 -28.22 12.81 -14.95
N THR A 13 -28.61 12.65 -13.68
CA THR A 13 -27.64 12.46 -12.58
C THR A 13 -26.86 11.16 -12.73
N GLU A 14 -27.49 10.07 -13.20
CA GLU A 14 -26.79 8.81 -13.46
C GLU A 14 -25.73 8.95 -14.57
N VAL A 15 -26.05 9.68 -15.63
CA VAL A 15 -25.11 9.97 -16.73
C VAL A 15 -23.93 10.81 -16.23
N HIS A 16 -24.20 11.85 -15.44
CA HIS A 16 -23.14 12.67 -14.83
C HIS A 16 -22.24 11.85 -13.91
N CYS A 17 -22.79 11.01 -13.03
CA CYS A 17 -22.00 10.14 -12.16
C CYS A 17 -21.13 9.17 -12.95
N LYS A 18 -21.66 8.56 -14.02
CA LYS A 18 -20.87 7.67 -14.90
C LYS A 18 -19.71 8.42 -15.57
N SER A 19 -19.98 9.61 -16.11
CA SER A 19 -18.94 10.45 -16.70
C SER A 19 -17.85 10.82 -15.69
N SER A 20 -18.22 11.20 -14.46
CA SER A 20 -17.25 11.51 -13.40
C SER A 20 -16.41 10.29 -13.01
N ILE A 21 -17.03 9.10 -12.92
CA ILE A 21 -16.30 7.85 -12.63
C ILE A 21 -15.28 7.55 -13.73
N GLU A 22 -15.65 7.74 -15.00
CA GLU A 22 -14.72 7.52 -16.13
C GLU A 22 -13.55 8.51 -16.12
N GLN A 23 -13.81 9.77 -15.77
CA GLN A 23 -12.76 10.78 -15.62
C GLN A 23 -11.78 10.40 -14.51
N LEU A 24 -12.28 10.03 -13.33
CA LEU A 24 -11.46 9.58 -12.21
C LEU A 24 -10.61 8.35 -12.57
N LYS A 25 -11.18 7.39 -13.32
CA LYS A 25 -10.42 6.24 -13.83
C LYS A 25 -9.28 6.64 -14.77
N LYS A 26 -9.52 7.60 -15.67
CA LYS A 26 -8.48 8.11 -16.57
C LYS A 26 -7.37 8.80 -15.80
N GLU A 27 -7.70 9.57 -14.77
CA GLU A 27 -6.73 10.23 -13.90
C GLU A 27 -5.91 9.23 -13.09
N LEU A 28 -6.56 8.18 -12.59
CA LEU A 28 -5.90 7.07 -11.90
C LEU A 28 -4.84 6.43 -12.80
N HIS A 29 -5.19 6.05 -14.03
CA HIS A 29 -4.23 5.47 -14.97
C HIS A 29 -3.09 6.42 -15.37
N LYS A 30 -3.37 7.72 -15.51
CA LYS A 30 -2.31 8.73 -15.74
C LYS A 30 -1.33 8.79 -14.57
N THR A 31 -1.85 8.69 -13.35
CA THR A 31 -1.04 8.70 -12.13
C THR A 31 -0.19 7.45 -12.02
N GLU A 32 -0.75 6.26 -12.26
CA GLU A 32 -0.02 4.99 -12.31
C GLU A 32 1.10 5.01 -13.36
N ALA A 33 0.81 5.53 -14.56
CA ALA A 33 1.81 5.67 -15.62
C ALA A 33 2.96 6.62 -15.21
N ARG A 34 2.64 7.69 -14.48
CA ARG A 34 3.65 8.63 -13.97
C ARG A 34 4.53 7.99 -12.90
N ILE A 35 3.94 7.21 -11.99
CA ILE A 35 4.69 6.45 -10.99
C ILE A 35 5.68 5.49 -11.68
N LYS A 36 5.20 4.72 -12.67
CA LYS A 36 6.06 3.80 -13.43
C LYS A 36 7.22 4.53 -14.12
N LYS A 37 6.97 5.70 -14.70
CA LYS A 37 8.03 6.52 -15.32
C LYS A 37 9.12 6.89 -14.32
N ILE A 38 8.75 7.39 -13.14
CA ILE A 38 9.70 7.76 -12.08
C ILE A 38 10.54 6.55 -11.67
N ILE A 39 9.92 5.37 -11.52
CA ILE A 39 10.63 4.13 -11.18
C ILE A 39 11.63 3.75 -12.29
N THR A 40 11.26 3.93 -13.56
CA THR A 40 12.14 3.58 -14.70
C THR A 40 13.23 4.59 -14.98
N GLU A 41 13.08 5.84 -14.52
CA GLU A 41 14.07 6.91 -14.72
C GLU A 41 15.30 6.73 -13.81
N ASP A 42 15.14 6.07 -12.65
CA ASP A 42 16.21 5.76 -11.71
C ASP A 42 16.56 4.27 -11.77
N GLU A 43 17.76 3.94 -12.27
CA GLU A 43 18.23 2.56 -12.43
C GLU A 43 18.31 1.78 -11.11
N VAL A 44 18.69 2.46 -10.02
CA VAL A 44 18.84 1.83 -8.70
C VAL A 44 17.45 1.53 -8.13
N LEU A 45 16.54 2.49 -8.25
CA LEU A 45 15.14 2.32 -7.88
C LEU A 45 14.47 1.21 -8.68
N GLN A 46 14.66 1.18 -10.00
CA GLN A 46 14.12 0.17 -10.89
C GLN A 46 14.61 -1.23 -10.52
N LYS A 47 15.91 -1.37 -10.25
CA LYS A 47 16.52 -2.64 -9.85
C LYS A 47 15.92 -3.16 -8.55
N ASN A 48 15.84 -2.33 -7.52
CA ASN A 48 15.29 -2.72 -6.23
C ASN A 48 13.80 -3.05 -6.32
N TYR A 49 13.04 -2.27 -7.09
CA TYR A 49 11.63 -2.55 -7.37
C TYR A 49 11.42 -3.90 -8.06
N ASN A 50 12.23 -4.20 -9.09
CA ASN A 50 12.18 -5.48 -9.79
C ASN A 50 12.54 -6.65 -8.87
N LEU A 51 13.53 -6.49 -7.98
CA LEU A 51 13.87 -7.50 -6.98
C LEU A 51 12.70 -7.78 -6.03
N LEU A 52 11.97 -6.75 -5.59
CA LEU A 52 10.79 -6.93 -4.75
C LEU A 52 9.69 -7.74 -5.44
N LEU A 53 9.46 -7.50 -6.73
CA LEU A 53 8.47 -8.25 -7.52
C LEU A 53 8.81 -9.73 -7.71
N THR A 54 10.07 -10.14 -7.51
CA THR A 54 10.44 -11.56 -7.58
C THR A 54 9.98 -12.36 -6.37
N ILE A 55 9.62 -11.68 -5.27
CA ILE A 55 9.23 -12.33 -4.02
C ILE A 55 7.76 -12.78 -4.12
N PRO A 56 7.46 -14.08 -3.92
CA PRO A 56 6.09 -14.57 -3.98
C PRO A 56 5.23 -13.88 -2.91
N GLY A 57 4.11 -13.31 -3.32
CA GLY A 57 3.19 -12.58 -2.44
C GLY A 57 3.42 -11.06 -2.37
N ILE A 58 4.45 -10.53 -3.03
CA ILE A 58 4.64 -9.07 -3.20
C ILE A 58 4.12 -8.65 -4.58
N GLY A 59 3.04 -7.85 -4.59
CA GLY A 59 2.50 -7.24 -5.80
C GLY A 59 3.11 -5.86 -6.10
N ALA A 60 2.73 -5.28 -7.25
CA ALA A 60 3.23 -3.98 -7.70
C ALA A 60 2.97 -2.83 -6.70
N TYR A 61 1.78 -2.83 -6.08
CA TYR A 61 1.41 -1.85 -5.06
C TYR A 61 2.21 -2.05 -3.76
N THR A 62 2.33 -3.28 -3.27
CA THR A 62 3.10 -3.61 -2.07
C THR A 62 4.59 -3.29 -2.24
N ALA A 63 5.15 -3.56 -3.43
CA ALA A 63 6.53 -3.20 -3.76
C ALA A 63 6.72 -1.67 -3.74
N LEU A 64 5.76 -0.91 -4.31
CA LEU A 64 5.80 0.55 -4.30
C LEU A 64 5.73 1.09 -2.86
N ASP A 65 4.81 0.58 -2.05
CA ASP A 65 4.70 0.94 -0.63
C ASP A 65 6.03 0.72 0.10
N LEU A 66 6.63 -0.47 -0.04
CA LEU A 66 7.92 -0.78 0.58
C LEU A 66 9.01 0.20 0.17
N VAL A 67 9.12 0.49 -1.13
CA VAL A 67 10.10 1.45 -1.64
C VAL A 67 9.86 2.85 -1.07
N CYS A 68 8.61 3.31 -1.03
CA CYS A 68 8.24 4.62 -0.49
C CYS A 68 8.53 4.74 1.02
N TYR A 69 8.15 3.73 1.81
CA TYR A 69 8.32 3.77 3.27
C TYR A 69 9.76 3.57 3.71
N THR A 70 10.58 2.89 2.90
CA THR A 70 11.99 2.65 3.21
C THR A 70 12.93 3.66 2.58
N ASN A 71 12.41 4.59 1.75
CA ASN A 71 13.19 5.44 0.86
C ASN A 71 14.22 4.62 0.08
N ASN A 72 13.73 3.65 -0.70
CA ASN A 72 14.58 2.72 -1.45
C ASN A 72 15.61 1.96 -0.55
N PHE A 73 15.19 1.54 0.64
CA PHE A 73 16.01 0.87 1.65
C PHE A 73 17.13 1.71 2.28
N GLU A 74 17.10 3.03 2.14
CA GLU A 74 18.09 3.92 2.77
C GLU A 74 17.79 4.18 4.26
N TYR A 75 16.52 4.14 4.67
CA TYR A 75 16.13 4.47 6.05
C TYR A 75 16.49 3.40 7.08
N TYR A 76 16.74 2.17 6.65
CA TYR A 76 17.00 1.04 7.55
C TYR A 76 18.29 0.33 7.14
N GLN A 77 19.22 0.18 8.07
CA GLN A 77 20.49 -0.50 7.83
C GLN A 77 20.37 -2.01 8.04
N GLU A 78 19.44 -2.45 8.88
CA GLU A 78 19.23 -3.86 9.20
C GLU A 78 17.81 -4.33 8.86
N ALA A 79 17.71 -5.55 8.33
CA ALA A 79 16.43 -6.20 8.05
C ALA A 79 15.54 -6.32 9.31
N LYS A 80 16.13 -6.46 10.50
CA LYS A 80 15.40 -6.52 11.77
C LYS A 80 14.68 -5.20 12.08
N GLN A 81 15.30 -4.07 11.78
CA GLN A 81 14.68 -2.75 12.01
C GLN A 81 13.43 -2.59 11.14
N LEU A 82 13.52 -3.00 9.88
CA LEU A 82 12.38 -3.01 8.96
C LEU A 82 11.29 -4.02 9.40
N ALA A 83 11.67 -5.21 9.87
CA ALA A 83 10.73 -6.20 10.37
C ALA A 83 9.96 -5.71 11.62
N CYS A 84 10.65 -4.98 12.50
CA CYS A 84 10.04 -4.32 13.65
C CYS A 84 9.10 -3.19 13.23
N TYR A 85 9.51 -2.36 12.26
CA TYR A 85 8.72 -1.25 11.74
C TYR A 85 7.44 -1.72 11.03
N THR A 86 7.55 -2.77 10.21
CA THR A 86 6.41 -3.40 9.53
C THR A 86 5.53 -4.22 10.49
N GLY A 87 5.96 -4.42 11.74
CA GLY A 87 5.22 -5.20 12.73
C GLY A 87 5.11 -6.69 12.37
N THR A 88 6.11 -7.21 11.64
CA THR A 88 6.26 -8.63 11.31
C THR A 88 7.06 -9.37 12.39
N ALA A 89 7.99 -8.69 13.05
CA ALA A 89 8.75 -9.23 14.17
C ALA A 89 8.03 -9.01 15.52
N PRO A 90 7.65 -10.07 16.25
CA PRO A 90 7.04 -9.95 17.56
C PRO A 90 8.13 -9.82 18.65
N PHE A 91 7.90 -8.96 19.65
CA PHE A 91 8.82 -8.73 20.77
C PHE A 91 8.43 -9.55 22.00
N GLU A 92 9.42 -10.17 22.63
CA GLU A 92 9.22 -10.85 23.91
C GLU A 92 8.89 -9.84 25.00
N HIS A 93 7.90 -10.15 25.83
CA HIS A 93 7.54 -9.34 26.97
C HIS A 93 7.99 -10.04 28.25
N SER A 94 9.29 -9.94 28.52
CA SER A 94 9.93 -10.50 29.71
C SER A 94 10.56 -9.40 30.57
N SER A 95 10.23 -9.38 31.86
CA SER A 95 11.00 -8.62 32.87
C SER A 95 11.48 -9.57 33.97
N GLY A 96 12.81 -9.66 34.10
CA GLY A 96 13.45 -10.55 35.06
C GLY A 96 13.08 -12.03 34.87
N THR A 97 12.99 -12.77 35.97
CA THR A 97 12.71 -14.22 35.98
C THR A 97 11.23 -14.58 36.16
N SER A 98 10.34 -13.60 36.43
CA SER A 98 8.96 -13.86 36.88
C SER A 98 7.88 -13.47 35.87
N VAL A 99 8.14 -12.52 34.96
CA VAL A 99 7.16 -12.10 33.95
C VAL A 99 7.47 -12.77 32.61
N ARG A 100 6.60 -13.70 32.19
CA ARG A 100 6.58 -14.31 30.84
C ARG A 100 5.25 -14.00 30.16
N GLY A 101 5.15 -12.81 29.56
CA GLY A 101 3.97 -12.39 28.79
C GLY A 101 3.95 -13.00 27.38
N LYS A 102 2.78 -12.97 26.73
CA LYS A 102 2.68 -13.31 25.30
C LYS A 102 3.50 -12.33 24.46
N THR A 103 4.25 -12.85 23.51
CA THR A 103 4.99 -12.06 22.51
C THR A 103 4.01 -11.20 21.71
N ARG A 104 4.29 -9.89 21.59
CA ARG A 104 3.43 -8.93 20.89
C ARG A 104 4.25 -8.04 19.98
N VAL A 105 3.67 -7.63 18.87
CA VAL A 105 4.26 -6.58 18.02
C VAL A 105 4.02 -5.22 18.67
N SER A 106 4.93 -4.28 18.45
CA SER A 106 4.77 -2.90 18.95
C SER A 106 3.55 -2.22 18.33
N LYS A 107 2.84 -1.40 19.12
CA LYS A 107 1.77 -0.52 18.61
C LYS A 107 2.30 0.63 17.74
N MET A 108 3.61 0.89 17.78
CA MET A 108 4.29 1.88 16.94
C MET A 108 4.61 1.36 15.53
N ALA A 109 4.33 0.08 15.25
CA ALA A 109 4.52 -0.48 13.93
C ALA A 109 3.53 0.14 12.92
N ASN A 110 3.96 0.23 11.66
CA ASN A 110 3.11 0.68 10.57
C ASN A 110 2.06 -0.39 10.27
N GLN A 111 0.86 -0.18 10.79
CA GLN A 111 -0.24 -1.13 10.70
C GLN A 111 -0.73 -1.34 9.25
N SER A 112 -0.60 -0.32 8.39
CA SER A 112 -0.94 -0.42 6.96
C SER A 112 0.01 -1.37 6.25
N LEU A 113 1.33 -1.17 6.42
CA LEU A 113 2.34 -2.09 5.87
C LEU A 113 2.17 -3.51 6.41
N LYS A 114 1.92 -3.66 7.71
CA LYS A 114 1.64 -4.96 8.32
C LYS A 114 0.50 -5.68 7.60
N THR A 115 -0.59 -4.96 7.35
CA THR A 115 -1.78 -5.49 6.70
C THR A 115 -1.49 -5.90 5.25
N ASN A 116 -0.80 -5.03 4.50
CA ASN A 116 -0.43 -5.28 3.10
C ASN A 116 0.49 -6.51 2.98
N LEU A 117 1.46 -6.65 3.87
CA LEU A 117 2.39 -7.78 3.90
C LEU A 117 1.74 -9.08 4.39
N THR A 118 0.80 -9.01 5.33
CA THR A 118 0.17 -10.21 5.90
C THR A 118 -0.93 -10.78 4.99
N LEU A 119 -1.71 -9.92 4.32
CA LEU A 119 -2.82 -10.35 3.48
C LEU A 119 -2.41 -10.62 2.04
N GLY A 120 -1.22 -10.18 1.59
CA GLY A 120 -0.76 -10.35 0.21
C GLY A 120 -1.71 -9.72 -0.81
N LEU A 121 -2.47 -8.68 -0.42
CA LEU A 121 -3.42 -7.97 -1.27
C LEU A 121 -2.65 -7.01 -2.20
N GLY A 122 -1.98 -7.58 -3.20
CA GLY A 122 -1.49 -6.86 -4.37
C GLY A 122 -2.47 -7.05 -5.52
N LEU A 123 -3.58 -6.31 -5.51
CA LEU A 123 -4.30 -6.00 -6.75
C LEU A 123 -3.63 -4.80 -7.42
#